data_AF-A0A6H5IP61-F1
#
_entry.id   AF-A0A6H5IP61-F1
#
_cell.length_a   1.000
_cell.length_b   1.000
_cell.length_c   1.000
_cell.angle_alpha   90.00
_cell.angle_beta   90.00
_cell.angle_gamma   90.00
#
_symmetry.space_group_name_H-M   'P 1'
#
loop_
_entity.id
_entity.type
_entity.pdbx_description
1 polymer ?
#
loop_
_entity_poly.entity_id
_entity_poly.type
_entity_poly.pdbx_seq_one_letter_code
_entity_poly.pdbx_strand_id
1 'polypeptide(L)'
;MKRLGLCRQVVGEDVPVYVQPGAASGADSIASAKVLASPRQQLPVRLKGIMFGGLKPIPTDPAVDPAPRHCFNCWKPGHFRQVCPSAKERSYYYNCGRVGVDMADCPRCSRAHAEWLERTYLAERSQVTEERRRAYESWREANPDRVVCEPRRVNFDLKQRLEQRRDVQEAGSSSQLASGRRRQEVQRLDEARNPASGAEIEVQAADHHATLLEILRRLDRLPDIVRIAAMRSLFN
;
A
#
# COMPACT_ATOMS: atom_id res chain seq x y z
N MET A 1 23.32 33.69 -41.58
CA MET A 1 22.95 34.91 -40.83
C MET A 1 22.21 34.49 -39.56
N LYS A 2 22.72 34.93 -38.40
CA LYS A 2 22.28 34.56 -37.05
C LYS A 2 20.85 35.09 -36.77
N ARG A 3 19.96 34.28 -36.20
CA ARG A 3 18.76 34.78 -35.51
C ARG A 3 18.92 34.54 -34.01
N LEU A 4 18.96 35.65 -33.28
CA LEU A 4 18.95 35.76 -31.83
C LEU A 4 17.54 36.15 -31.36
N GLY A 5 17.19 35.73 -30.15
CA GLY A 5 16.20 36.38 -29.27
C GLY A 5 14.77 35.83 -29.39
N LEU A 6 14.00 35.62 -28.32
CA LEU A 6 14.06 36.13 -26.95
C LEU A 6 13.34 35.15 -26.02
N CYS A 7 13.97 34.77 -24.90
CA CYS A 7 13.29 34.11 -23.78
C CYS A 7 12.59 35.17 -22.92
N ARG A 8 11.30 34.98 -22.69
CA ARG A 8 10.42 35.86 -21.91
C ARG A 8 10.60 35.55 -20.42
N GLN A 9 11.05 36.53 -19.64
CA GLN A 9 11.03 36.51 -18.18
C GLN A 9 9.59 36.62 -17.67
N VAL A 10 9.22 35.77 -16.72
CA VAL A 10 8.01 35.92 -15.90
C VAL A 10 8.50 36.28 -14.50
N VAL A 11 8.15 37.49 -14.07
CA VAL A 11 8.42 38.05 -12.74
C VAL A 11 7.33 37.62 -11.76
N GLY A 12 7.73 37.48 -10.50
CA GLY A 12 7.04 36.73 -9.46
C GLY A 12 5.78 37.37 -8.91
N GLU A 13 4.93 36.51 -8.35
CA GLU A 13 3.72 36.87 -7.63
C GLU A 13 3.97 36.86 -6.12
N ASP A 14 3.41 37.87 -5.47
CA ASP A 14 3.54 38.22 -4.06
C ASP A 14 3.01 37.13 -3.11
N VAL A 15 3.83 36.77 -2.13
CA VAL A 15 3.44 35.88 -1.02
C VAL A 15 2.82 36.72 0.10
N PRO A 16 1.57 36.48 0.52
CA PRO A 16 0.97 37.20 1.63
C PRO A 16 1.61 36.76 2.96
N VAL A 17 2.17 37.74 3.67
CA VAL A 17 2.69 37.63 5.04
C VAL A 17 1.52 37.42 6.00
N TYR A 18 1.46 36.26 6.65
CA TYR A 18 0.49 35.99 7.71
C TYR A 18 0.95 36.63 9.02
N VAL A 19 0.24 37.67 9.46
CA VAL A 19 0.43 38.32 10.76
C VAL A 19 -0.14 37.41 11.85
N GLN A 20 0.68 37.03 12.83
CA GLN A 20 0.23 36.31 14.02
C GLN A 20 -0.40 37.28 15.02
N PRO A 21 -1.61 37.01 15.56
CA PRO A 21 -2.12 37.77 16.70
C PRO A 21 -1.47 37.28 18.00
N GLY A 22 -1.03 38.26 18.80
CA GLY A 22 -0.24 38.10 20.00
C GLY A 22 -0.92 37.37 21.16
N ALA A 23 -0.05 36.82 22.01
CA ALA A 23 -0.37 36.24 23.29
C ALA A 23 -0.83 37.32 24.28
N ALA A 24 -2.09 37.25 24.70
CA ALA A 24 -2.58 37.94 25.88
C ALA A 24 -2.52 36.97 27.08
N SER A 25 -1.54 37.19 27.93
CA SER A 25 -1.45 36.64 29.28
C SER A 25 -2.47 37.37 30.18
N GLY A 26 -3.49 36.66 30.64
CA GLY A 26 -4.43 37.12 31.65
C GLY A 26 -4.77 35.96 32.57
N ALA A 27 -4.05 35.87 33.69
CA ALA A 27 -4.52 35.17 34.87
C ALA A 27 -5.72 35.95 35.40
N ASP A 28 -6.82 35.27 35.73
CA ASP A 28 -7.62 35.55 36.93
C ASP A 28 -8.86 34.64 37.03
N SER A 29 -9.09 34.19 38.26
CA SER A 29 -10.40 33.85 38.85
C SER A 29 -11.09 32.56 38.42
N ILE A 30 -10.83 31.51 39.19
CA ILE A 30 -11.66 30.31 39.30
C ILE A 30 -12.95 30.68 40.05
N ALA A 31 -13.90 31.29 39.34
CA ALA A 31 -15.29 31.34 39.78
C ALA A 31 -15.97 30.05 39.31
N SER A 32 -16.52 29.29 40.27
CA SER A 32 -17.35 28.10 40.04
C SER A 32 -18.53 28.42 39.12
N ALA A 33 -18.31 28.31 37.82
CA ALA A 33 -19.36 28.33 36.83
C ALA A 33 -20.18 27.04 37.02
N LYS A 34 -21.42 27.20 37.49
CA LYS A 34 -22.48 26.22 37.30
C LYS A 34 -22.43 25.82 35.82
N VAL A 35 -22.00 24.59 35.55
CA VAL A 35 -22.07 23.97 34.22
C VAL A 35 -23.56 23.80 33.93
N LEU A 36 -24.20 24.86 33.48
CA LEU A 36 -25.44 24.78 32.73
C LEU A 36 -25.12 23.86 31.58
N ALA A 37 -25.69 22.65 31.62
CA ALA A 37 -25.55 21.66 30.57
C ALA A 37 -25.90 22.33 29.25
N SER A 38 -24.87 22.78 28.53
CA SER A 38 -25.01 23.42 27.23
C SER A 38 -25.84 22.46 26.39
N PRO A 39 -26.95 22.90 25.79
CA PRO A 39 -27.88 22.03 25.08
C PRO A 39 -27.04 21.22 24.11
N ARG A 40 -26.89 19.91 24.41
CA ARG A 40 -25.94 18.97 23.78
C ARG A 40 -25.72 19.42 22.34
N GLN A 41 -24.65 20.18 22.10
CA GLN A 41 -24.41 20.77 20.78
C GLN A 41 -24.36 19.57 19.86
N GLN A 42 -25.43 19.41 19.07
CA GLN A 42 -25.62 18.20 18.29
C GLN A 42 -24.45 18.17 17.33
N LEU A 43 -23.48 17.31 17.62
CA LEU A 43 -22.24 17.27 16.87
C LEU A 43 -22.65 17.10 15.40
N PRO A 44 -22.15 17.94 14.48
CA PRO A 44 -22.60 17.91 13.09
C PRO A 44 -22.37 16.51 12.54
N VAL A 45 -23.45 15.87 12.10
CA VAL A 45 -23.36 14.57 11.45
C VAL A 45 -22.66 14.80 10.11
N ARG A 46 -21.47 14.22 9.93
CA ARG A 46 -20.84 14.15 8.61
C ARG A 46 -21.65 13.20 7.73
N LEU A 47 -22.72 13.72 7.15
CA LEU A 47 -23.58 13.02 6.18
C LEU A 47 -22.89 12.88 4.82
N LYS A 48 -21.88 13.72 4.55
CA LYS A 48 -21.10 13.64 3.32
C LYS A 48 -19.88 12.76 3.56
N GLY A 49 -19.86 11.61 2.88
CA GLY A 49 -18.67 10.75 2.79
C GLY A 49 -17.47 11.52 2.25
N ILE A 50 -16.28 11.13 2.71
CA ILE A 50 -15.03 11.78 2.30
C ILE A 50 -14.71 11.32 0.86
N MET A 51 -14.28 12.24 0.00
CA MET A 51 -14.18 12.02 -1.45
C MET A 51 -12.74 11.66 -1.84
N PHE A 52 -12.56 10.63 -2.68
CA PHE A 52 -11.30 10.39 -3.38
C PHE A 52 -11.32 11.17 -4.71
N GLY A 53 -10.62 12.30 -4.79
CA GLY A 53 -10.34 12.98 -6.07
C GLY A 53 -11.56 13.20 -6.98
N GLY A 54 -12.72 13.58 -6.44
CA GLY A 54 -13.95 13.82 -7.21
C GLY A 54 -14.84 12.58 -7.43
N LEU A 55 -14.54 11.43 -6.84
CA LEU A 55 -15.46 10.29 -6.78
C LEU A 55 -16.69 10.59 -5.92
N LYS A 56 -17.78 9.85 -6.14
CA LYS A 56 -19.00 9.94 -5.33
C LYS A 56 -18.65 9.71 -3.85
N PRO A 57 -19.34 10.40 -2.91
CA PRO A 57 -19.11 10.19 -1.48
C PRO A 57 -19.28 8.71 -1.11
N ILE A 58 -18.33 8.18 -0.34
CA ILE A 58 -18.41 6.78 0.13
C ILE A 58 -19.57 6.66 1.12
N PRO A 59 -20.56 5.80 0.86
CA PRO A 59 -21.68 5.62 1.78
C PRO A 59 -21.18 5.16 3.15
N THR A 60 -21.87 5.59 4.20
CA THR A 60 -21.65 5.10 5.57
C THR A 60 -22.39 3.78 5.75
N ASP A 61 -21.69 2.76 6.24
CA ASP A 61 -22.28 1.48 6.62
C ASP A 61 -22.40 1.41 8.15
N PRO A 62 -23.61 1.43 8.73
CA PRO A 62 -23.78 1.39 10.18
C PRO A 62 -23.28 0.09 10.84
N ALA A 63 -23.08 -0.99 10.08
CA ALA A 63 -22.51 -2.24 10.61
C ALA A 63 -21.00 -2.14 10.82
N VAL A 64 -20.32 -1.27 10.05
CA VAL A 64 -18.86 -1.21 10.00
C VAL A 64 -18.36 0.13 10.53
N ASP A 65 -19.10 1.22 10.33
CA ASP A 65 -18.74 2.57 10.73
C ASP A 65 -19.23 2.93 12.13
N PRO A 66 -18.46 3.74 12.89
CA PRO A 66 -18.96 4.25 14.16
C PRO A 66 -20.19 5.12 13.90
N ALA A 67 -21.14 5.05 14.84
CA ALA A 67 -22.36 5.81 14.75
C ALA A 67 -22.07 7.33 14.59
N PRO A 68 -23.02 8.09 14.00
CA PRO A 68 -22.84 9.53 13.85
C PRO A 68 -22.52 10.17 15.20
N ARG A 69 -21.59 11.15 15.21
CA ARG A 69 -21.15 11.90 16.41
C ARG A 69 -20.15 11.20 17.34
N HIS A 70 -19.46 10.18 16.86
CA HIS A 70 -18.35 9.55 17.58
C HIS A 70 -17.01 10.20 17.21
N CYS A 71 -16.07 10.19 18.16
CA CYS A 71 -14.73 10.70 17.95
C CYS A 71 -13.97 9.85 16.91
N PHE A 72 -13.37 10.46 15.88
CA PHE A 72 -12.61 9.73 14.85
C PHE A 72 -11.27 9.14 15.33
N ASN A 73 -10.81 9.46 16.55
CA ASN A 73 -9.60 8.88 17.12
C ASN A 73 -9.92 7.60 17.91
N CYS A 74 -10.81 7.70 18.91
CA CYS A 74 -11.11 6.59 19.82
C CYS A 74 -12.50 5.97 19.65
N TRP A 75 -13.31 6.49 18.72
CA TRP A 75 -14.65 6.02 18.38
C TRP A 75 -15.64 6.00 19.54
N LYS A 76 -15.39 6.79 20.58
CA LYS A 76 -16.32 7.01 21.69
C LYS A 76 -17.21 8.23 21.41
N PRO A 77 -18.47 8.23 21.87
CA PRO A 77 -19.35 9.40 21.72
C PRO A 77 -18.92 10.54 22.65
N GLY A 78 -19.49 11.73 22.42
CA GLY A 78 -19.46 12.85 23.37
C GLY A 78 -18.29 13.82 23.25
N HIS A 79 -17.35 13.59 22.32
CA HIS A 79 -16.27 14.54 22.05
C HIS A 79 -15.79 14.48 20.60
N PHE A 80 -15.16 15.57 20.15
CA PHE A 80 -14.49 15.63 18.85
C PHE A 80 -13.04 15.14 18.96
N ARG A 81 -12.45 14.74 17.81
CA ARG A 81 -11.04 14.36 17.72
C ARG A 81 -10.08 15.39 18.33
N GLN A 82 -10.39 16.69 18.21
CA GLN A 82 -9.58 17.77 18.76
C GLN A 82 -9.51 17.77 20.29
N VAL A 83 -10.56 17.25 20.95
CA VAL A 83 -10.73 17.20 22.41
C VAL A 83 -10.64 15.75 22.92
N CYS A 84 -10.05 14.85 22.14
CA CYS A 84 -9.95 13.45 22.51
C CYS A 84 -8.95 13.27 23.65
N PRO A 85 -9.34 12.64 24.79
CA PRO A 85 -8.44 12.41 25.91
C PRO A 85 -7.42 11.30 25.62
N SER A 86 -7.71 10.42 24.66
CA SER A 86 -6.78 9.39 24.20
C SER A 86 -5.64 10.02 23.40
N ALA A 87 -4.43 9.45 23.52
CA ALA A 87 -3.32 9.82 22.67
C ALA A 87 -3.74 9.77 21.19
N LYS A 88 -3.33 10.78 20.41
CA LYS A 88 -3.59 10.81 18.97
C LYS A 88 -2.74 9.72 18.33
N GLU A 89 -3.37 8.62 17.95
CA GLU A 89 -2.67 7.61 17.17
C GLU A 89 -2.37 8.20 15.79
N ARG A 90 -1.14 8.00 15.29
CA ARG A 90 -0.75 8.51 13.96
C ARG A 90 -1.24 7.61 12.83
N SER A 91 -1.64 6.38 13.17
CA SER A 91 -2.07 5.35 12.21
C SER A 91 -3.59 5.18 12.22
N TYR A 92 -4.32 6.27 12.02
CA TYR A 92 -5.72 6.17 11.63
C TYR A 92 -5.89 6.70 10.21
N TYR A 93 -6.75 6.03 9.46
CA TYR A 93 -6.99 6.39 8.08
C TYR A 93 -7.81 7.68 7.97
N TYR A 94 -7.30 8.70 7.28
CA TYR A 94 -7.96 10.02 7.23
C TYR A 94 -9.39 10.00 6.65
N ASN A 95 -9.71 9.00 5.81
CA ASN A 95 -10.98 8.94 5.10
C ASN A 95 -12.10 8.28 5.93
N CYS A 96 -11.81 7.27 6.75
CA CYS A 96 -12.83 6.60 7.58
C CYS A 96 -12.55 6.63 9.09
N GLY A 97 -11.37 7.07 9.51
CA GLY A 97 -10.97 7.12 10.92
C GLY A 97 -10.63 5.77 11.55
N ARG A 98 -10.52 4.68 10.78
CA ARG A 98 -10.10 3.36 11.31
C ARG A 98 -8.65 3.39 11.73
N VAL A 99 -8.39 2.80 12.89
CA VAL A 99 -7.05 2.56 13.43
C VAL A 99 -6.60 1.17 13.00
N GLY A 100 -5.32 1.04 12.63
CA GLY A 100 -4.67 -0.27 12.47
C GLY A 100 -5.16 -1.07 11.25
N VAL A 101 -5.81 -0.41 10.29
CA VAL A 101 -6.20 -1.01 9.01
C VAL A 101 -5.62 -0.16 7.89
N ASP A 102 -4.89 -0.79 6.98
CA ASP A 102 -4.34 -0.13 5.81
C ASP A 102 -5.42 0.29 4.81
N MET A 103 -5.09 1.23 3.92
CA MET A 103 -6.05 1.74 2.93
C MET A 103 -6.54 0.65 1.98
N ALA A 104 -5.66 -0.30 1.64
CA ALA A 104 -5.98 -1.44 0.78
C ALA A 104 -6.92 -2.45 1.46
N ASP A 105 -6.83 -2.58 2.78
CA ASP A 105 -7.59 -3.57 3.57
C ASP A 105 -8.84 -2.99 4.23
N CYS A 106 -9.03 -1.66 4.15
CA CYS A 106 -10.17 -1.00 4.75
C CYS A 106 -11.47 -1.45 4.08
N PRO A 107 -12.40 -2.14 4.78
CA PRO A 107 -13.61 -2.70 4.17
C PRO A 107 -14.54 -1.64 3.58
N ARG A 108 -14.41 -0.39 4.04
CA ARG A 108 -15.18 0.75 3.53
C ARG A 108 -14.52 1.47 2.36
N CYS A 109 -13.20 1.64 2.42
CA CYS A 109 -12.49 2.56 1.53
C CYS A 109 -11.68 1.86 0.44
N SER A 110 -11.38 0.57 0.59
CA SER A 110 -10.51 -0.17 -0.33
C SER A 110 -11.03 -0.13 -1.77
N ARG A 111 -12.32 -0.42 -1.98
CA ARG A 111 -12.94 -0.40 -3.31
C ARG A 111 -12.89 0.98 -3.97
N ALA A 112 -13.32 2.02 -3.24
CA ALA A 112 -13.31 3.38 -3.78
C ALA A 112 -11.87 3.90 -4.01
N HIS A 113 -10.91 3.47 -3.19
CA HIS A 113 -9.50 3.76 -3.42
C HIS A 113 -8.96 3.07 -4.67
N ALA A 114 -9.29 1.79 -4.87
CA ALA A 114 -8.90 1.04 -6.07
C ALA A 114 -9.48 1.67 -7.34
N GLU A 115 -10.75 2.05 -7.33
CA GLU A 115 -11.39 2.78 -8.44
C GLU A 115 -10.71 4.13 -8.73
N TRP A 116 -10.31 4.85 -7.69
CA TRP A 116 -9.58 6.12 -7.84
C TRP A 116 -8.18 5.92 -8.43
N LEU A 117 -7.45 4.90 -7.97
CA LEU A 117 -6.14 4.54 -8.51
C LEU A 117 -6.24 4.15 -9.99
N GLU A 118 -7.21 3.31 -10.34
CA GLU A 118 -7.44 2.88 -11.72
C GLU A 118 -7.76 4.09 -12.62
N ARG A 119 -8.65 4.98 -12.18
CA ARG A 119 -8.98 6.19 -12.95
C ARG A 119 -7.77 7.10 -13.14
N THR A 120 -6.99 7.32 -12.08
CA THR A 120 -5.77 8.14 -12.15
C THR A 120 -4.76 7.52 -13.11
N TYR A 121 -4.52 6.21 -13.01
CA TYR A 121 -3.64 5.48 -13.90
C TYR A 121 -4.07 5.56 -15.37
N LEU A 122 -5.37 5.37 -15.66
CA LEU A 122 -5.90 5.47 -17.02
C LEU A 122 -5.79 6.90 -17.56
N ALA A 123 -6.02 7.92 -16.73
CA ALA A 123 -5.87 9.31 -17.11
C ALA A 123 -4.40 9.63 -17.45
N GLU A 124 -3.46 9.28 -16.59
CA GLU A 124 -2.02 9.46 -16.83
C GLU A 124 -1.57 8.72 -18.10
N ARG A 125 -1.99 7.46 -18.25
CA ARG A 125 -1.68 6.67 -19.46
C ARG A 125 -2.24 7.31 -20.72
N SER A 126 -3.47 7.85 -20.67
CA SER A 126 -4.07 8.54 -21.81
C SER A 126 -3.33 9.83 -22.18
N GLN A 127 -2.85 10.58 -21.18
CA GLN A 127 -2.04 11.78 -21.39
C GLN A 127 -0.72 11.44 -22.08
N VAL A 128 -0.04 10.39 -21.62
CA VAL A 128 1.19 9.90 -22.26
C VAL A 128 0.94 9.49 -23.72
N THR A 129 -0.19 8.82 -24.01
CA THR A 129 -0.52 8.48 -25.41
C THR A 129 -0.79 9.71 -26.26
N GLU A 130 -1.43 10.73 -25.69
CA GLU A 130 -1.78 11.97 -26.38
C GLU A 130 -0.54 12.85 -26.62
N GLU A 131 0.33 13.00 -25.63
CA GLU A 131 1.62 13.70 -25.77
C GLU A 131 2.49 13.03 -26.82
N ARG A 132 2.57 11.69 -26.80
CA ARG A 132 3.29 10.92 -27.81
C ARG A 132 2.71 11.14 -29.21
N ARG A 133 1.38 11.18 -29.33
CA ARG A 133 0.68 11.46 -30.59
C ARG A 133 1.01 12.87 -31.10
N ARG A 134 0.92 13.90 -30.25
CA ARG A 134 1.30 15.28 -30.60
C ARG A 134 2.77 15.40 -31.00
N ALA A 135 3.67 14.72 -30.29
CA ALA A 135 5.09 14.70 -30.64
C ALA A 135 5.32 14.06 -32.01
N TYR A 136 4.61 12.98 -32.33
CA TYR A 136 4.66 12.33 -33.64
C TYR A 136 4.10 13.23 -34.76
N GLU A 137 2.96 13.87 -34.54
CA GLU A 137 2.34 14.81 -35.49
C GLU A 137 3.26 16.02 -35.74
N SER A 138 3.81 16.62 -34.69
CA SER A 138 4.78 17.72 -34.79
C SER A 138 6.05 17.30 -35.55
N TRP A 139 6.57 16.11 -35.28
CA TRP A 139 7.72 15.59 -36.03
C TRP A 139 7.38 15.36 -37.51
N ARG A 140 6.18 14.85 -37.82
CA ARG A 140 5.72 14.62 -39.19
C ARG A 140 5.62 15.94 -39.95
N GLU A 141 5.07 16.99 -39.34
CA GLU A 141 4.98 18.33 -39.94
C GLU A 141 6.36 18.95 -40.16
N ALA A 142 7.31 18.73 -39.25
CA ALA A 142 8.68 19.21 -39.38
C ALA A 142 9.51 18.45 -40.43
N ASN A 143 9.04 17.31 -40.94
CA ASN A 143 9.80 16.42 -41.83
C ASN A 143 8.94 15.90 -43.01
N PRO A 144 8.40 16.77 -43.88
CA PRO A 144 7.44 16.38 -44.93
C PRO A 144 8.04 15.44 -45.99
N ASP A 145 9.33 15.60 -46.32
CA ASP A 145 10.02 14.79 -47.34
C ASP A 145 10.51 13.44 -46.80
N ARG A 146 10.48 13.26 -45.48
CA ARG A 146 10.92 12.04 -44.84
C ARG A 146 9.79 11.04 -44.93
N VAL A 147 9.76 10.26 -46.02
CA VAL A 147 8.85 9.12 -46.19
C VAL A 147 8.97 8.25 -44.95
N VAL A 148 7.97 8.31 -44.08
CA VAL A 148 7.84 7.37 -42.98
C VAL A 148 7.67 6.02 -43.67
N CYS A 149 8.74 5.22 -43.70
CA CYS A 149 8.61 3.83 -44.08
C CYS A 149 7.54 3.24 -43.16
N GLU A 150 6.39 2.85 -43.72
CA GLU A 150 5.25 2.43 -42.94
C GLU A 150 5.69 1.41 -41.88
N PRO A 151 5.22 1.54 -40.62
CA PRO A 151 5.57 0.62 -39.54
C PRO A 151 5.29 -0.87 -39.81
N ARG A 152 4.61 -1.20 -40.93
CA ARG A 152 4.33 -2.58 -41.34
C ARG A 152 5.57 -3.44 -41.48
N ARG A 153 6.70 -2.92 -41.99
CA ARG A 153 7.92 -3.76 -42.14
C ARG A 153 8.69 -3.96 -40.83
N VAL A 154 8.75 -2.94 -39.97
CA VAL A 154 9.50 -3.04 -38.70
C VAL A 154 8.77 -3.91 -37.66
N ASN A 155 7.44 -3.93 -37.69
CA ASN A 155 6.65 -4.79 -36.79
C ASN A 155 6.76 -6.28 -37.13
N PHE A 156 6.97 -6.64 -38.40
CA PHE A 156 7.11 -8.04 -38.79
C PHE A 156 8.40 -8.65 -38.21
N ASP A 157 9.53 -7.98 -38.40
CA ASP A 157 10.83 -8.42 -37.89
C ASP A 157 10.86 -8.47 -36.36
N LEU A 158 10.28 -7.47 -35.68
CA LEU A 158 10.20 -7.47 -34.22
C LEU A 158 9.31 -8.59 -33.70
N LYS A 159 8.16 -8.84 -34.33
CA LYS A 159 7.27 -9.96 -33.98
C LYS A 159 7.98 -11.30 -34.15
N GLN A 160 8.70 -11.48 -35.26
CA GLN A 160 9.46 -12.70 -35.52
C GLN A 160 10.57 -12.92 -34.48
N ARG A 161 11.29 -11.86 -34.07
CA ARG A 161 12.28 -11.93 -32.98
C ARG A 161 11.67 -12.27 -31.63
N LEU A 162 10.49 -11.74 -31.31
CA LEU A 162 9.79 -12.06 -30.06
C LEU A 162 9.29 -13.52 -30.05
N GLU A 163 8.79 -14.00 -31.18
CA GLU A 163 8.39 -15.40 -31.36
C GLU A 163 9.58 -16.35 -31.18
N GLN A 164 10.72 -16.05 -31.84
CA GLN A 164 11.97 -16.81 -31.65
C GLN A 164 12.43 -16.82 -30.19
N ARG A 165 12.30 -15.70 -29.46
CA ARG A 165 12.66 -15.66 -28.03
C ARG A 165 11.72 -16.52 -27.18
N ARG A 166 10.43 -16.57 -27.51
CA ARG A 166 9.46 -17.43 -26.82
C ARG A 166 9.79 -18.90 -27.06
N ASP A 167 10.09 -19.28 -28.29
CA ASP A 167 10.44 -20.65 -28.64
C ASP A 167 11.72 -21.11 -27.92
N VAL A 168 12.73 -20.24 -27.83
CA VAL A 168 13.95 -20.50 -27.05
C VAL A 168 13.64 -20.64 -25.55
N GLN A 169 12.75 -19.82 -25.01
CA GLN A 169 12.35 -19.89 -23.59
C GLN A 169 11.57 -21.19 -23.30
N GLU A 170 10.63 -21.56 -24.17
CA GLU A 170 9.86 -22.81 -24.05
C GLU A 170 10.75 -24.06 -24.20
N ALA A 171 11.73 -24.02 -25.11
CA ALA A 171 12.75 -25.06 -25.23
C ALA A 171 13.64 -25.14 -23.97
N GLY A 172 14.02 -23.99 -23.41
CA GLY A 172 14.77 -23.91 -22.15
C GLY A 172 13.98 -24.50 -20.97
N SER A 173 12.71 -24.13 -20.82
CA SER A 173 11.82 -24.67 -19.78
C SER A 173 11.59 -26.18 -19.95
N SER A 174 11.42 -26.66 -21.18
CA SER A 174 11.28 -28.10 -21.47
C SER A 174 12.54 -28.88 -21.10
N SER A 175 13.72 -28.32 -21.39
CA SER A 175 15.02 -28.90 -21.00
C SER A 175 15.23 -28.92 -19.48
N GLN A 176 14.79 -27.85 -18.78
CA GLN A 176 14.82 -27.78 -17.32
C GLN A 176 13.89 -28.83 -16.69
N LEU A 177 12.66 -28.98 -17.20
CA LEU A 177 11.72 -30.01 -16.74
C LEU A 177 12.24 -31.44 -17.01
N ALA A 178 12.87 -31.68 -18.17
CA ALA A 178 13.49 -32.96 -18.48
C ALA A 178 14.67 -33.27 -17.53
N SER A 179 15.48 -32.25 -17.21
CA SER A 179 16.58 -32.39 -16.25
C SER A 179 16.10 -32.58 -14.81
N GLY A 180 15.00 -31.92 -14.42
CA GLY A 180 14.34 -32.14 -13.14
C GLY A 180 13.80 -33.56 -12.99
N ARG A 181 13.15 -34.11 -14.02
CA ARG A 181 12.68 -35.50 -14.04
C ARG A 181 13.83 -36.50 -13.90
N ARG A 182 14.94 -36.30 -14.61
CA ARG A 182 16.15 -37.14 -14.47
C ARG A 182 16.72 -37.11 -13.05
N ARG A 183 16.77 -35.95 -12.39
CA ARG A 183 17.23 -35.85 -11.00
C ARG A 183 16.32 -36.61 -10.03
N GLN A 184 15.00 -36.45 -10.18
CA GLN A 184 14.03 -37.19 -9.36
C GLN A 184 14.13 -38.71 -9.58
N GLU A 185 14.38 -39.15 -10.81
CA GLU A 185 14.56 -40.57 -11.12
C GLU A 185 15.84 -41.14 -10.50
N VAL A 186 16.97 -40.43 -10.61
CA VAL A 186 18.21 -40.82 -9.92
C VAL A 186 18.01 -40.88 -8.41
N GLN A 187 17.33 -39.88 -7.83
CA GLN A 187 17.02 -39.88 -6.40
C GLN A 187 16.18 -41.10 -5.99
N ARG A 188 15.14 -41.46 -6.76
CA ARG A 188 14.33 -42.66 -6.49
C ARG A 188 15.14 -43.95 -6.57
N LEU A 189 16.07 -44.04 -7.53
CA LEU A 189 16.95 -45.20 -7.66
C LEU A 189 17.93 -45.30 -6.48
N ASP A 190 18.47 -44.17 -6.02
CA ASP A 190 19.32 -44.11 -4.84
C ASP A 190 18.55 -44.48 -3.56
N GLU A 191 17.33 -43.98 -3.39
CA GLU A 191 16.42 -44.35 -2.29
C GLU A 191 16.07 -45.85 -2.32
N ALA A 192 15.80 -46.42 -3.51
CA ALA A 192 15.55 -47.84 -3.68
C ALA A 192 16.78 -48.71 -3.40
N ARG A 193 17.99 -48.19 -3.69
CA ARG A 193 19.25 -48.88 -3.43
C ARG A 193 19.65 -48.85 -1.95
N ASN A 194 19.25 -47.81 -1.22
CA ASN A 194 19.57 -47.65 0.19
C ASN A 194 18.32 -47.32 1.04
N PRO A 195 17.43 -48.30 1.29
CA PRO A 195 16.23 -48.09 2.09
C PRO A 195 16.54 -47.78 3.57
N ALA A 196 17.77 -48.07 4.04
CA ALA A 196 18.18 -47.86 5.43
C ALA A 196 18.51 -46.39 5.76
N SER A 197 18.94 -45.58 4.79
CA SER A 197 19.31 -44.17 5.06
C SER A 197 18.12 -43.24 5.33
N GLY A 198 16.91 -43.61 4.90
CA GLY A 198 15.70 -42.83 5.21
C GLY A 198 15.21 -43.02 6.65
N ALA A 199 15.33 -44.23 7.19
CA ALA A 199 14.84 -44.56 8.53
C ALA A 199 15.67 -43.90 9.64
N GLU A 200 16.98 -43.68 9.45
CA GLU A 200 17.83 -43.06 10.47
C GLU A 200 17.55 -41.56 10.67
N ILE A 201 17.13 -40.85 9.62
CA ILE A 201 16.81 -39.41 9.70
C ILE A 201 15.45 -39.19 10.39
N GLU A 202 14.49 -40.09 10.18
CA GLU A 202 13.15 -39.97 10.78
C GLU A 202 13.17 -40.20 12.30
N VAL A 203 14.04 -41.10 12.79
CA VAL A 203 14.24 -41.33 14.23
C VAL A 203 14.85 -40.10 14.91
N GLN A 204 15.83 -39.44 14.28
CA GLN A 204 16.43 -38.20 14.83
C GLN A 204 15.44 -37.02 14.86
N ALA A 205 14.56 -36.90 13.86
CA ALA A 205 13.55 -35.84 13.81
C ALA A 205 12.49 -36.00 14.92
N ALA A 206 12.08 -37.24 15.23
CA ALA A 206 11.13 -37.52 16.30
C ALA A 206 11.69 -37.14 17.68
N ASP A 207 12.98 -37.42 17.92
CA ASP A 207 13.66 -37.07 19.18
C ASP A 207 13.78 -35.56 19.38
N HIS A 208 14.07 -34.81 18.31
CA HIS A 208 14.11 -33.34 18.37
C HIS A 208 12.73 -32.74 18.61
N HIS A 209 11.67 -33.28 17.99
CA HIS A 209 10.31 -32.81 18.21
C HIS A 209 9.83 -33.08 19.64
N ALA A 210 10.08 -34.28 20.17
CA ALA A 210 9.77 -34.62 21.56
C ALA A 210 10.51 -33.70 22.55
N THR A 211 11.78 -33.42 22.28
CA THR A 211 12.61 -32.50 23.09
C THR A 211 12.07 -31.07 23.05
N LEU A 212 11.67 -30.58 21.88
CA LEU A 212 11.08 -29.24 21.73
C LEU A 212 9.75 -29.11 22.48
N LEU A 213 8.88 -30.12 22.40
CA LEU A 213 7.61 -30.13 23.13
C LEU A 213 7.82 -30.11 24.66
N GLU A 214 8.82 -30.82 25.16
CA GLU A 214 9.15 -30.81 26.59
C GLU A 214 9.69 -29.45 27.04
N ILE A 215 10.51 -28.79 26.23
CA ILE A 215 10.96 -27.42 26.49
C ILE A 215 9.77 -26.45 26.56
N LEU A 216 8.86 -26.52 25.60
CA LEU A 216 7.67 -25.66 25.57
C LEU A 216 6.76 -25.87 26.79
N ARG A 217 6.53 -27.12 27.22
CA ARG A 217 5.74 -27.42 28.43
C ARG A 217 6.37 -26.86 29.71
N ARG A 218 7.70 -26.82 29.79
CA ARG A 218 8.41 -26.22 30.93
C ARG A 218 8.30 -24.70 30.93
N LEU A 219 8.33 -24.07 29.76
CA LEU A 219 8.19 -22.61 29.62
C LEU A 219 6.80 -22.12 30.05
N ASP A 220 5.74 -22.89 29.80
CA ASP A 220 4.37 -22.52 30.20
C ASP A 220 4.12 -22.54 31.71
N ARG A 221 5.02 -23.14 32.51
CA ARG A 221 4.94 -23.13 33.98
C ARG A 221 5.63 -21.92 34.61
N LEU A 222 6.31 -21.09 33.83
CA LEU A 222 7.06 -19.94 34.32
C LEU A 222 6.18 -18.68 34.37
N PRO A 223 6.41 -17.77 35.32
CA PRO A 223 5.81 -16.43 35.30
C PRO A 223 6.16 -15.68 34.01
N ASP A 224 5.24 -14.86 33.49
CA ASP A 224 5.35 -14.23 32.16
C ASP A 224 6.67 -13.48 31.92
N ILE A 225 7.18 -12.80 32.94
CA ILE A 225 8.44 -12.05 32.87
C ILE A 225 9.63 -12.98 32.59
N VAL A 226 9.65 -14.17 33.19
CA VAL A 226 10.71 -15.17 33.01
C VAL A 226 10.56 -15.90 31.68
N ARG A 227 9.31 -16.17 31.26
CA ARG A 227 9.01 -16.82 29.97
C ARG A 227 9.51 -15.99 28.77
N ILE A 228 9.30 -14.67 28.80
CA ILE A 228 9.76 -13.75 27.73
C ILE A 228 11.30 -13.72 27.65
N ALA A 229 12.00 -13.71 28.79
CA ALA A 229 13.46 -13.74 28.83
C ALA A 229 14.03 -15.06 28.29
N ALA A 230 13.43 -16.19 28.68
CA ALA A 230 13.83 -17.51 28.22
C ALA A 230 13.62 -17.71 26.72
N MET A 231 12.48 -17.26 26.15
CA MET A 231 12.27 -17.34 24.70
C MET A 231 13.30 -16.53 23.91
N ARG A 232 13.70 -15.34 24.38
CA ARG A 232 14.74 -14.53 23.72
C ARG A 232 16.12 -15.21 23.71
N SER A 233 16.42 -16.07 24.68
CA SER A 233 17.70 -16.80 24.72
C SER A 233 17.73 -18.02 23.81
N LEU A 234 16.57 -18.52 23.35
CA LEU A 234 16.49 -19.67 22.44
C LEU A 234 16.60 -19.28 20.96
N PHE A 235 16.41 -17.99 20.63
CA PHE A 235 16.43 -17.46 19.26
C PHE A 235 17.62 -16.54 18.96
N ASN A 236 18.55 -16.38 19.90
CA ASN A 236 19.84 -15.72 19.70
C ASN A 236 20.95 -16.78 19.73
#